data_AF-A0A222P985-F1
#
_entry.id   AF-A0A222P985-F1
#
_cell.length_a   1.000
_cell.length_b   1.000
_cell.length_c   1.000
_cell.angle_alpha   90.00
_cell.angle_beta   90.00
_cell.angle_gamma   90.00
#
_symmetry.space_group_name_H-M   'P 1'
#
loop_
_entity.id
_entity.type
_entity.pdbx_description
1 polymer ?
#
loop_
_entity_poly.entity_id
_entity_poly.type
_entity_poly.pdbx_seq_one_letter_code
_entity_poly.pdbx_strand_id
1 'polypeptide(L)'
;MSSLRRIKKFQKKEKSKLAKEVLKDSAKEVQLMAIYSLAKLCGYYKAYFHLNIDFDKMKKGEGKVEKMTEKNTLWFDFHLEEIILRACRSLKRILDEILGSDKEKLFIKIFDDDEIVKRFEKKHMMESAKLGIKYGGFINRAYPETERETLNFLDLYGIFNIFRENAEKIGFPNLTNRYVKTFITKTKNKFNEMLEVLTEGGEINHEEEALSLLEFEEAGIEIKWVGYSRKEALRIKKKYERISG
;
A
#
# COMPACT_ATOMS: atom_id res chain seq x y z
N MET A 1 20.69 31.97 19.49
CA MET A 1 20.20 31.01 18.46
C MET A 1 21.17 31.02 17.27
N SER A 2 21.78 29.89 16.89
CA SER A 2 22.82 29.88 15.84
C SER A 2 22.27 30.20 14.44
N SER A 3 23.12 30.84 13.61
CA SER A 3 22.87 31.19 12.21
C SER A 3 22.38 30.01 11.37
N LEU A 4 22.94 28.82 11.61
CA LEU A 4 22.53 27.55 10.99
C LEU A 4 21.05 27.20 11.23
N ARG A 5 20.51 27.45 12.44
CA ARG A 5 19.07 27.20 12.73
C ARG A 5 18.16 28.18 11.99
N ARG A 6 18.59 29.44 11.80
CA ARG A 6 17.83 30.44 11.02
C ARG A 6 17.78 30.09 9.54
N ILE A 7 18.92 29.67 8.96
CA ILE A 7 19.01 29.25 7.55
C ILE A 7 18.13 28.03 7.28
N LYS A 8 18.16 26.99 8.14
CA LYS A 8 17.27 25.83 8.02
C LYS A 8 15.78 26.20 8.10
N LYS A 9 15.39 27.10 9.02
CA LYS A 9 14.01 27.61 9.13
C LYS A 9 13.57 28.38 7.88
N PHE A 10 14.45 29.21 7.32
CA PHE A 10 14.17 29.99 6.12
C PHE A 10 13.98 29.08 4.89
N GLN A 11 14.89 28.12 4.69
CA GLN A 11 14.77 27.12 3.62
C GLN A 11 13.50 26.28 3.73
N LYS A 12 13.10 25.87 4.95
CA LYS A 12 11.85 25.16 5.18
C LYS A 12 10.62 26.02 4.85
N LYS A 13 10.65 27.31 5.19
CA LYS A 13 9.59 28.28 4.84
C LYS A 13 9.48 28.52 3.33
N GLU A 14 10.60 28.63 2.62
CA GLU A 14 10.60 28.81 1.16
C GLU A 14 10.13 27.56 0.42
N LYS A 15 10.60 26.35 0.80
CA LYS A 15 10.09 25.09 0.25
C LYS A 15 8.55 25.01 0.37
N SER A 16 8.03 25.28 1.57
CA SER A 16 6.59 25.27 1.85
C SER A 16 5.80 26.33 1.07
N LYS A 17 6.37 27.52 0.81
CA LYS A 17 5.73 28.53 -0.05
C LYS A 17 5.65 28.07 -1.50
N LEU A 18 6.76 27.54 -2.03
CA LEU A 18 6.83 27.02 -3.40
C LEU A 18 5.84 25.87 -3.62
N ALA A 19 5.75 24.93 -2.68
CA ALA A 19 4.80 23.83 -2.75
C ALA A 19 3.35 24.32 -2.69
N LYS A 20 3.02 25.28 -1.82
CA LYS A 20 1.69 25.88 -1.76
C LYS A 20 1.29 26.59 -3.05
N GLU A 21 2.23 27.21 -3.76
CA GLU A 21 1.96 27.83 -5.06
C GLU A 21 1.84 26.80 -6.17
N VAL A 22 2.69 25.76 -6.19
CA VAL A 22 2.62 24.66 -7.16
C VAL A 22 1.33 23.85 -6.99
N LEU A 23 0.85 23.67 -5.76
CA LEU A 23 -0.41 22.96 -5.45
C LEU A 23 -1.68 23.79 -5.70
N LYS A 24 -1.56 25.06 -6.11
CA LYS A 24 -2.71 25.83 -6.62
C LYS A 24 -3.03 25.48 -8.08
N ASP A 25 -2.04 24.95 -8.81
CA ASP A 25 -2.20 24.44 -10.16
C ASP A 25 -2.62 22.96 -10.09
N SER A 26 -3.86 22.69 -10.50
CA SER A 26 -4.44 21.35 -10.43
C SER A 26 -3.68 20.33 -11.28
N ALA A 27 -3.08 20.73 -12.40
CA ALA A 27 -2.32 19.84 -13.25
C ALA A 27 -0.99 19.45 -12.59
N LYS A 28 -0.30 20.42 -11.96
CA LYS A 28 0.94 20.15 -11.22
C LYS A 28 0.68 19.33 -9.96
N GLU A 29 -0.43 19.57 -9.25
CA GLU A 29 -0.82 18.74 -8.11
C GLU A 29 -1.00 17.27 -8.54
N VAL A 30 -1.69 17.02 -9.65
CA VAL A 30 -1.87 15.66 -10.20
C VAL A 30 -0.52 15.01 -10.51
N GLN A 31 0.39 15.71 -11.18
CA GLN A 31 1.73 15.21 -11.49
C GLN A 31 2.53 14.87 -10.22
N LEU A 32 2.53 15.77 -9.24
CA LEU A 32 3.22 15.56 -7.96
C LEU A 32 2.63 14.38 -7.19
N MET A 33 1.31 14.25 -7.14
CA MET A 33 0.64 13.12 -6.49
C MET A 33 0.98 11.79 -7.15
N ALA A 34 1.03 11.73 -8.49
CA ALA A 34 1.46 10.54 -9.22
C ALA A 34 2.92 10.16 -8.91
N ILE A 35 3.84 11.14 -8.91
CA ILE A 35 5.25 10.88 -8.56
C ILE A 35 5.39 10.42 -7.12
N TYR A 36 4.74 11.12 -6.18
CA TYR A 36 4.88 10.87 -4.76
C TYR A 36 4.31 9.50 -4.37
N SER A 37 3.11 9.17 -4.85
CA SER A 37 2.50 7.86 -4.64
C SER A 37 3.33 6.72 -5.21
N LEU A 38 3.86 6.86 -6.43
CA LEU A 38 4.67 5.80 -7.05
C LEU A 38 6.00 5.59 -6.32
N ALA A 39 6.63 6.65 -5.83
CA ALA A 39 7.83 6.50 -5.02
C ALA A 39 7.53 5.90 -3.63
N LYS A 40 6.40 6.27 -3.01
CA LYS A 40 5.93 5.61 -1.77
C LYS A 40 5.71 4.13 -2.01
N LEU A 41 5.10 3.75 -3.14
CA LEU A 41 4.92 2.35 -3.54
C LEU A 41 6.27 1.63 -3.66
N CYS A 42 7.25 2.22 -4.35
CA CYS A 42 8.60 1.65 -4.48
C CYS A 42 9.33 1.55 -3.13
N GLY A 43 9.20 2.56 -2.27
CA GLY A 43 9.76 2.55 -0.92
C GLY A 43 9.11 1.49 -0.02
N TYR A 44 7.80 1.32 -0.14
CA TYR A 44 7.04 0.30 0.56
C TYR A 44 7.51 -1.09 0.13
N TYR A 45 7.62 -1.36 -1.18
CA TYR A 45 8.15 -2.64 -1.68
C TYR A 45 9.54 -2.97 -1.12
N LYS A 46 10.44 -1.97 -1.08
CA LYS A 46 11.77 -2.17 -0.54
C LYS A 46 11.75 -2.51 0.96
N ALA A 47 10.98 -1.74 1.74
CA ALA A 47 10.93 -1.90 3.19
C ALA A 47 10.16 -3.16 3.62
N TYR A 48 8.96 -3.34 3.07
CA TYR A 48 8.03 -4.39 3.46
C TYR A 48 8.50 -5.78 3.03
N PHE A 49 8.86 -5.95 1.76
CA PHE A 49 9.34 -7.22 1.25
C PHE A 49 10.82 -7.47 1.51
N HIS A 50 11.49 -6.57 2.24
CA HIS A 50 12.92 -6.64 2.57
C HIS A 50 13.81 -6.84 1.32
N LEU A 51 13.44 -6.22 0.21
CA LEU A 51 14.08 -6.45 -1.08
C LEU A 51 15.36 -5.63 -1.22
N ASN A 52 16.42 -6.26 -1.70
CA ASN A 52 17.65 -5.57 -2.07
C ASN A 52 17.53 -4.89 -3.45
N ILE A 53 16.74 -3.82 -3.51
CA ILE A 53 16.51 -3.05 -4.74
C ILE A 53 17.60 -1.98 -4.87
N ASP A 54 18.46 -2.18 -5.87
CA ASP A 54 19.39 -1.18 -6.37
C ASP A 54 18.69 -0.31 -7.43
N PHE A 55 18.21 0.86 -7.00
CA PHE A 55 17.56 1.81 -7.90
C PHE A 55 18.50 2.28 -9.02
N ASP A 56 19.81 2.33 -8.82
CA ASP A 56 20.77 2.76 -9.84
C ASP A 56 20.95 1.71 -10.94
N LYS A 57 20.94 0.42 -10.60
CA LYS A 57 20.86 -0.66 -11.59
C LYS A 57 19.51 -0.71 -12.29
N MET A 58 18.41 -0.50 -11.54
CA MET A 58 17.09 -0.38 -12.15
C MET A 58 17.05 0.77 -13.17
N LYS A 59 17.78 1.87 -12.90
CA LYS A 59 17.90 2.99 -13.85
C LYS A 59 18.54 2.57 -15.17
N LYS A 60 19.45 1.60 -15.20
CA LYS A 60 20.12 1.14 -16.42
C LYS A 60 19.35 0.01 -17.14
N GLY A 61 18.21 -0.42 -16.59
CA GLY A 61 17.46 -1.58 -17.08
C GLY A 61 18.05 -2.93 -16.66
N GLU A 62 19.16 -2.92 -15.93
CA GLU A 62 19.93 -4.08 -15.50
C GLU A 62 19.49 -4.60 -14.12
N GLY A 63 18.70 -3.82 -13.38
CA GLY A 63 18.19 -4.21 -12.08
C GLY A 63 17.25 -5.41 -12.14
N LYS A 64 17.41 -6.31 -11.17
CA LYS A 64 16.55 -7.48 -10.94
C LYS A 64 15.92 -7.36 -9.56
N VAL A 65 14.71 -7.90 -9.41
CA VAL A 65 14.12 -8.18 -8.11
C VAL A 65 14.38 -9.66 -7.86
N GLU A 66 14.97 -9.99 -6.72
CA GLU A 66 15.17 -11.39 -6.33
C GLU A 66 13.83 -12.10 -6.20
N LYS A 67 13.81 -13.41 -6.49
CA LYS A 67 12.59 -14.20 -6.37
C LYS A 67 12.14 -14.17 -4.91
N MET A 68 10.90 -13.73 -4.71
CA MET A 68 10.25 -13.65 -3.42
C MET A 68 9.90 -15.05 -2.93
N THR A 69 9.96 -15.21 -1.62
CA THR A 69 9.62 -16.43 -0.90
C THR A 69 8.73 -16.07 0.29
N GLU A 70 8.23 -17.07 1.00
CA GLU A 70 7.45 -16.90 2.23
C GLU A 70 8.15 -16.02 3.28
N LYS A 71 9.50 -15.99 3.28
CA LYS A 71 10.28 -15.10 4.15
C LYS A 71 10.05 -13.60 3.87
N ASN A 72 9.57 -13.26 2.67
CA ASN A 72 9.31 -11.89 2.27
C ASN A 72 7.88 -11.45 2.57
N THR A 73 6.89 -12.32 2.31
CA THR A 73 5.45 -12.06 2.50
C THR A 73 4.65 -13.34 2.32
N LEU A 74 3.46 -13.43 2.91
CA LEU A 74 2.50 -14.51 2.65
C LEU A 74 1.94 -14.47 1.21
N TRP A 75 2.09 -13.35 0.51
CA TRP A 75 1.62 -13.16 -0.85
C TRP A 75 2.64 -13.54 -1.93
N PHE A 76 3.71 -14.28 -1.59
CA PHE A 76 4.83 -14.50 -2.51
C PHE A 76 4.47 -15.34 -3.75
N ASP A 77 3.49 -16.25 -3.64
CA ASP A 77 2.99 -17.07 -4.74
C ASP A 77 2.32 -16.25 -5.85
N PHE A 78 1.98 -14.99 -5.58
CA PHE A 78 1.46 -14.06 -6.57
C PHE A 78 2.55 -13.50 -7.51
N HIS A 79 3.83 -13.85 -7.29
CA HIS A 79 4.97 -13.47 -8.14
C HIS A 79 5.02 -11.95 -8.40
N LEU A 80 5.06 -11.18 -7.30
CA LEU A 80 5.00 -9.72 -7.33
C LEU A 80 6.27 -9.04 -7.89
N GLU A 81 7.33 -9.79 -8.17
CA GLU A 81 8.62 -9.28 -8.64
C GLU A 81 8.49 -8.46 -9.93
N GLU A 82 7.64 -8.93 -10.86
CA GLU A 82 7.43 -8.23 -12.13
C GLU A 82 6.76 -6.86 -11.91
N ILE A 83 5.77 -6.78 -11.01
CA ILE A 83 5.07 -5.52 -10.74
C ILE A 83 5.96 -4.53 -9.97
N ILE A 84 6.79 -5.02 -9.04
CA ILE A 84 7.75 -4.21 -8.28
C ILE A 84 8.80 -3.63 -9.23
N LEU A 85 9.34 -4.45 -10.13
CA LEU A 85 10.28 -4.04 -11.16
C LEU A 85 9.67 -2.95 -12.07
N ARG A 86 8.42 -3.15 -12.50
CA ARG A 86 7.68 -2.19 -13.34
C ARG A 86 7.41 -0.88 -12.61
N ALA A 87 7.06 -0.91 -11.33
CA ALA A 87 6.87 0.30 -10.52
C ALA A 87 8.14 1.15 -10.50
N CYS A 88 9.28 0.54 -10.18
CA CYS A 88 10.57 1.24 -10.10
C CYS A 88 10.99 1.84 -11.46
N ARG A 89 10.82 1.09 -12.55
CA ARG A 89 11.10 1.58 -13.92
C ARG A 89 10.17 2.70 -14.33
N SER A 90 8.89 2.61 -13.97
CA SER A 90 7.89 3.65 -14.27
C SER A 90 8.19 4.93 -13.51
N LEU A 91 8.61 4.84 -12.25
CA LEU A 91 9.00 6.00 -11.44
C LEU A 91 10.10 6.79 -12.14
N LYS A 92 11.16 6.11 -12.59
CA LYS A 92 12.24 6.77 -13.33
C LYS A 92 11.71 7.50 -14.55
N ARG A 93 10.94 6.81 -15.41
CA ARG A 93 10.41 7.41 -16.65
C ARG A 93 9.57 8.64 -16.37
N ILE A 94 8.69 8.57 -15.39
CA ILE A 94 7.84 9.70 -14.99
C ILE A 94 8.69 10.85 -14.45
N LEU A 95 9.73 10.58 -13.66
CA LEU A 95 10.65 11.61 -13.17
C LEU A 95 11.41 12.27 -14.32
N ASP A 96 11.91 11.48 -15.27
CA ASP A 96 12.62 11.98 -16.45
C ASP A 96 11.70 12.86 -17.30
N GLU A 97 10.44 12.47 -17.48
CA GLU A 97 9.46 13.19 -18.32
C GLU A 97 8.93 14.47 -17.66
N ILE A 98 8.63 14.42 -16.36
CA ILE A 98 7.97 15.53 -15.64
C ILE A 98 9.00 16.52 -15.08
N LEU A 99 10.13 16.03 -14.56
CA LEU A 99 11.12 16.86 -13.87
C LEU A 99 12.39 17.13 -14.70
N GLY A 100 12.58 16.44 -15.82
CA GLY A 100 13.69 16.68 -16.74
C GLY A 100 15.07 16.52 -16.10
N SER A 101 15.99 17.45 -16.41
CA SER A 101 17.37 17.43 -15.95
C SER A 101 17.56 17.66 -14.44
N ASP A 102 16.64 18.39 -13.79
CA ASP A 102 16.72 18.75 -12.36
C ASP A 102 16.03 17.74 -11.43
N LYS A 103 15.67 16.56 -11.95
CA LYS A 103 14.88 15.54 -11.25
C LYS A 103 15.39 15.19 -9.86
N GLU A 104 16.70 15.06 -9.62
CA GLU A 104 17.20 14.69 -8.28
C GLU A 104 17.02 15.81 -7.24
N LYS A 105 17.27 17.07 -7.64
CA LYS A 105 17.05 18.22 -6.75
C LYS A 105 15.57 18.47 -6.50
N LEU A 106 14.71 18.35 -7.53
CA LEU A 106 13.27 18.50 -7.36
C LEU A 106 12.69 17.33 -6.57
N PHE A 107 13.14 16.09 -6.80
CA PHE A 107 12.72 14.91 -6.05
C PHE A 107 12.94 15.11 -4.55
N ILE A 108 14.15 15.47 -4.13
CA ILE A 108 14.45 15.73 -2.70
C ILE A 108 13.55 16.86 -2.15
N LYS A 109 13.28 17.91 -2.93
CA LYS A 109 12.37 18.98 -2.50
C LYS A 109 10.92 18.52 -2.34
N ILE A 110 10.42 17.67 -3.25
CA ILE A 110 9.05 17.15 -3.24
C ILE A 110 8.81 16.18 -2.08
N PHE A 111 9.77 15.30 -1.78
CA PHE A 111 9.64 14.31 -0.71
C PHE A 111 9.77 14.90 0.70
N ASP A 112 10.53 15.98 0.84
CA ASP A 112 10.70 16.69 2.11
C ASP A 112 9.67 17.81 2.34
N ASP A 113 8.69 17.99 1.43
CA ASP A 113 7.71 19.07 1.56
C ASP A 113 6.51 18.67 2.41
N ASP A 114 6.40 19.29 3.59
CA ASP A 114 5.33 19.04 4.56
C ASP A 114 3.90 19.14 3.96
N GLU A 115 3.66 20.01 2.97
CA GLU A 115 2.32 20.21 2.40
C GLU A 115 1.96 19.07 1.43
N ILE A 116 2.92 18.63 0.60
CA ILE A 116 2.72 17.49 -0.31
C ILE A 116 2.49 16.22 0.50
N VAL A 117 3.32 16.00 1.54
CA VAL A 117 3.21 14.87 2.47
C VAL A 117 1.81 14.85 3.09
N LYS A 118 1.38 15.97 3.69
CA LYS A 118 0.07 16.07 4.35
C LYS A 118 -1.10 15.80 3.41
N ARG A 119 -1.04 16.30 2.17
CA ARG A 119 -2.11 16.08 1.17
C ARG A 119 -2.14 14.63 0.71
N PHE A 120 -0.98 14.01 0.50
CA PHE A 120 -0.91 12.60 0.19
C PHE A 120 -1.49 11.77 1.34
N GLU A 121 -1.07 12.02 2.59
CA GLU A 121 -1.56 11.30 3.77
C GLU A 121 -3.09 11.40 3.91
N LYS A 122 -3.67 12.56 3.62
CA LYS A 122 -5.13 12.72 3.60
C LYS A 122 -5.79 11.82 2.55
N LYS A 123 -5.27 11.79 1.31
CA LYS A 123 -5.78 10.91 0.25
C LYS A 123 -5.59 9.44 0.61
N HIS A 124 -4.44 9.10 1.15
CA HIS A 124 -4.09 7.76 1.60
C HIS A 124 -5.04 7.26 2.68
N MET A 125 -5.28 8.06 3.72
CA MET A 125 -6.24 7.74 4.77
C MET A 125 -7.66 7.49 4.21
N MET A 126 -8.09 8.27 3.22
CA MET A 126 -9.39 8.07 2.58
C MET A 126 -9.44 6.77 1.77
N GLU A 127 -8.39 6.45 1.00
CA GLU A 127 -8.32 5.20 0.25
C GLU A 127 -8.23 3.98 1.17
N SER A 128 -7.40 4.02 2.21
CA SER A 128 -7.30 2.95 3.21
C SER A 128 -8.62 2.75 3.94
N ALA A 129 -9.36 3.83 4.27
CA ALA A 129 -10.69 3.73 4.86
C ALA A 129 -11.71 3.07 3.92
N LYS A 130 -11.72 3.42 2.63
CA LYS A 130 -12.59 2.76 1.63
C LYS A 130 -12.31 1.27 1.53
N LEU A 131 -11.03 0.90 1.47
CA LEU A 131 -10.61 -0.51 1.42
C LEU A 131 -10.95 -1.23 2.72
N GLY A 132 -10.75 -0.60 3.88
CA GLY A 132 -11.12 -1.14 5.18
C GLY A 132 -12.63 -1.37 5.33
N ILE A 133 -13.47 -0.45 4.82
CA ILE A 133 -14.94 -0.65 4.79
C ILE A 133 -15.30 -1.82 3.88
N LYS A 134 -14.67 -1.90 2.70
CA LYS A 134 -15.01 -2.91 1.69
C LYS A 134 -14.53 -4.32 2.06
N TYR A 135 -13.35 -4.42 2.66
CA TYR A 135 -12.67 -5.70 2.88
C TYR A 135 -12.51 -6.04 4.37
N GLY A 136 -12.90 -5.16 5.29
CA GLY A 136 -12.68 -5.33 6.73
C GLY A 136 -13.33 -6.57 7.32
N GLY A 137 -14.50 -6.97 6.79
CA GLY A 137 -15.19 -8.20 7.19
C GLY A 137 -14.49 -9.49 6.76
N PHE A 138 -13.51 -9.42 5.86
CA PHE A 138 -12.75 -10.56 5.35
C PHE A 138 -11.38 -10.71 6.02
N ILE A 139 -10.99 -9.78 6.90
CA ILE A 139 -9.67 -9.79 7.54
C ILE A 139 -9.69 -10.76 8.71
N ASN A 140 -8.93 -11.85 8.62
CA ASN A 140 -8.80 -12.78 9.73
C ASN A 140 -7.92 -12.20 10.84
N ARG A 141 -8.58 -11.83 11.95
CA ARG A 141 -7.95 -11.25 13.15
C ARG A 141 -7.55 -12.29 14.19
N ALA A 142 -7.91 -13.55 13.99
CA ALA A 142 -7.48 -14.66 14.84
C ALA A 142 -5.99 -14.96 14.66
N TYR A 143 -5.46 -14.72 13.45
CA TYR A 143 -4.07 -14.93 13.08
C TYR A 143 -3.35 -13.59 12.86
N PRO A 144 -2.56 -13.09 13.84
CA PRO A 144 -1.95 -11.76 13.78
C PRO A 144 -1.03 -11.54 12.56
N GLU A 145 -0.38 -12.60 12.08
CA GLU A 145 0.47 -12.54 10.89
C GLU A 145 -0.37 -12.33 9.63
N THR A 146 -1.46 -13.09 9.48
CA THR A 146 -2.41 -12.94 8.37
C THR A 146 -3.12 -11.59 8.41
N GLU A 147 -3.55 -11.12 9.58
CA GLU A 147 -4.13 -9.77 9.76
C GLU A 147 -3.14 -8.71 9.27
N ARG A 148 -1.89 -8.77 9.75
CA ARG A 148 -0.84 -7.80 9.39
C ARG A 148 -0.54 -7.82 7.89
N GLU A 149 -0.36 -9.00 7.29
CA GLU A 149 -0.06 -9.13 5.86
C GLU A 149 -1.22 -8.67 4.98
N THR A 150 -2.46 -8.89 5.41
CA THR A 150 -3.66 -8.39 4.73
C THR A 150 -3.75 -6.87 4.83
N LEU A 151 -3.53 -6.30 6.02
CA LEU A 151 -3.52 -4.85 6.20
C LEU A 151 -2.42 -4.16 5.39
N ASN A 152 -1.22 -4.73 5.36
CA ASN A 152 -0.11 -4.23 4.55
C ASN A 152 -0.42 -4.28 3.04
N PHE A 153 -1.05 -5.36 2.58
CA PHE A 153 -1.52 -5.47 1.22
C PHE A 153 -2.58 -4.40 0.88
N LEU A 154 -3.59 -4.20 1.74
CA LEU A 154 -4.62 -3.19 1.53
C LEU A 154 -4.03 -1.77 1.54
N ASP A 155 -3.06 -1.49 2.41
CA ASP A 155 -2.34 -0.21 2.44
C ASP A 155 -1.59 0.04 1.13
N LEU A 156 -0.82 -0.95 0.67
CA LEU A 156 -0.12 -0.93 -0.61
C LEU A 156 -1.10 -0.71 -1.78
N TYR A 157 -2.28 -1.35 -1.75
CA TYR A 157 -3.31 -1.16 -2.77
C TYR A 157 -3.87 0.26 -2.75
N GLY A 158 -4.06 0.85 -1.56
CA GLY A 158 -4.44 2.25 -1.40
C GLY A 158 -3.45 3.21 -2.04
N ILE A 159 -2.15 3.03 -1.81
CA ILE A 159 -1.08 3.82 -2.44
C ILE A 159 -1.14 3.70 -3.97
N PHE A 160 -1.32 2.47 -4.48
CA PHE A 160 -1.43 2.22 -5.92
C PHE A 160 -2.67 2.89 -6.54
N ASN A 161 -3.82 2.89 -5.87
CA ASN A 161 -5.02 3.56 -6.36
C ASN A 161 -4.80 5.08 -6.51
N ILE A 162 -4.13 5.71 -5.54
CA ILE A 162 -3.75 7.13 -5.65
C ILE A 162 -2.85 7.35 -6.86
N PHE A 163 -1.85 6.49 -7.07
CA PHE A 163 -0.99 6.58 -8.25
C PHE A 163 -1.82 6.49 -9.53
N ARG A 164 -2.63 5.43 -9.68
CA ARG A 164 -3.44 5.17 -10.86
C ARG A 164 -4.32 6.37 -11.20
N GLU A 165 -5.10 6.85 -10.24
CA GLU A 165 -6.05 7.95 -10.44
C GLU A 165 -5.39 9.25 -10.90
N ASN A 166 -4.16 9.52 -10.45
CA ASN A 166 -3.42 10.70 -10.88
C ASN A 166 -2.71 10.45 -12.21
N ALA A 167 -2.11 9.28 -12.40
CA ALA A 167 -1.40 8.93 -13.64
C ALA A 167 -2.34 8.92 -14.86
N GLU A 168 -3.58 8.45 -14.71
CA GLU A 168 -4.58 8.45 -15.79
C GLU A 168 -4.99 9.86 -16.26
N LYS A 169 -4.78 10.87 -15.42
CA LYS A 169 -5.06 12.29 -15.73
C LYS A 169 -3.89 12.98 -16.42
N ILE A 170 -2.72 12.34 -16.48
CA ILE A 170 -1.51 12.93 -17.07
C ILE A 170 -1.42 12.52 -18.54
N GLY A 171 -1.30 13.51 -19.42
CA GLY A 171 -1.03 13.30 -20.85
C GLY A 171 0.44 12.95 -21.11
N PHE A 172 0.88 11.74 -20.74
CA PHE A 172 2.24 11.29 -21.00
C PHE A 172 2.51 11.10 -22.51
N PRO A 173 3.75 11.32 -22.98
CA PRO A 173 4.15 10.95 -24.33
C PRO A 173 4.00 9.45 -24.60
N ASN A 174 3.80 9.08 -25.87
CA ASN A 174 3.36 7.74 -26.28
C ASN A 174 4.13 6.58 -25.62
N LEU A 175 5.47 6.66 -25.56
CA LEU A 175 6.27 5.60 -24.96
C LEU A 175 6.00 5.50 -23.45
N THR A 176 6.14 6.60 -22.71
CA THR A 176 5.93 6.65 -21.26
C THR A 176 4.50 6.25 -20.91
N ASN A 177 3.51 6.72 -21.67
CA ASN A 177 2.11 6.34 -21.53
C ASN A 177 1.91 4.82 -21.64
N ARG A 178 2.53 4.15 -22.63
CA ARG A 178 2.45 2.70 -22.79
C ARG A 178 3.01 1.95 -21.58
N TYR A 179 4.15 2.39 -21.03
CA TYR A 179 4.74 1.78 -19.83
C TYR A 179 3.84 1.95 -18.60
N VAL A 180 3.34 3.16 -18.38
CA VAL A 180 2.46 3.47 -17.24
C VAL A 180 1.16 2.67 -17.32
N LYS A 181 0.51 2.65 -18.49
CA LYS A 181 -0.71 1.84 -18.71
C LYS A 181 -0.46 0.35 -18.46
N THR A 182 0.63 -0.19 -18.99
CA THR A 182 0.97 -1.60 -18.79
C THR A 182 1.21 -1.91 -17.30
N PHE A 183 1.91 -1.02 -16.59
CA PHE A 183 2.13 -1.16 -15.16
C PHE A 183 0.82 -1.12 -14.38
N ILE A 184 -0.06 -0.15 -14.66
CA ILE A 184 -1.39 -0.04 -14.04
C ILE A 184 -2.20 -1.32 -14.27
N THR A 185 -2.34 -1.75 -15.52
CA THR A 185 -3.14 -2.94 -15.87
C THR A 185 -2.62 -4.19 -15.16
N LYS A 186 -1.32 -4.47 -15.27
CA LYS A 186 -0.75 -5.68 -14.64
C LYS A 186 -0.86 -5.67 -13.12
N THR A 187 -0.61 -4.52 -12.48
CA THR A 187 -0.70 -4.39 -11.02
C THR A 187 -2.13 -4.52 -10.54
N LYS A 188 -3.08 -3.88 -11.24
CA LYS A 188 -4.51 -4.00 -10.93
C LYS A 188 -4.99 -5.45 -11.01
N ASN A 189 -4.63 -6.17 -12.09
CA ASN A 189 -5.01 -7.57 -12.22
C ASN A 189 -4.44 -8.40 -11.08
N LYS A 190 -3.16 -8.19 -10.74
CA LYS A 190 -2.51 -8.96 -9.69
C LYS A 190 -3.12 -8.69 -8.30
N PHE A 191 -3.42 -7.44 -7.99
CA PHE A 191 -4.12 -7.10 -6.74
C PHE A 191 -5.55 -7.63 -6.72
N ASN A 192 -6.25 -7.68 -7.86
CA ASN A 192 -7.57 -8.30 -7.91
C ASN A 192 -7.52 -9.80 -7.60
N GLU A 193 -6.54 -10.54 -8.14
CA GLU A 193 -6.36 -11.96 -7.81
C GLU A 193 -6.11 -12.15 -6.30
N MET A 194 -5.33 -11.26 -5.66
CA MET A 194 -5.10 -11.30 -4.22
C MET A 194 -6.38 -10.99 -3.42
N LEU A 195 -7.21 -10.07 -3.91
CA LEU A 195 -8.51 -9.77 -3.29
C LEU A 195 -9.50 -10.90 -3.45
N GLU A 196 -9.49 -11.59 -4.59
CA GLU A 196 -10.32 -12.77 -4.81
C GLU A 196 -10.00 -13.83 -3.75
N VAL A 197 -8.72 -14.14 -3.53
CA VAL A 197 -8.27 -15.06 -2.46
C VAL A 197 -8.69 -14.56 -1.07
N LEU A 198 -8.57 -13.26 -0.79
CA LEU A 198 -9.03 -12.69 0.48
C LEU A 198 -10.55 -12.88 0.68
N THR A 199 -11.33 -12.81 -0.39
CA THR A 199 -12.81 -12.88 -0.32
C THR A 199 -13.39 -14.27 -0.55
N GLU A 200 -12.60 -15.25 -1.00
CA GLU A 200 -13.05 -16.59 -1.38
C GLU A 200 -13.73 -17.33 -0.22
N GLY A 201 -13.23 -17.13 1.00
CA GLY A 201 -13.80 -17.71 2.23
C GLY A 201 -15.08 -17.03 2.73
N GLY A 202 -15.57 -15.98 2.05
CA GLY A 202 -16.68 -15.15 2.53
C GLY A 202 -16.29 -14.22 3.68
N GLU A 203 -17.25 -13.40 4.14
CA GLU A 203 -17.03 -12.59 5.34
C GLU A 203 -16.89 -13.49 6.55
N ILE A 204 -15.98 -13.11 7.46
CA ILE A 204 -15.69 -13.90 8.64
C ILE A 204 -16.88 -13.79 9.60
N ASN A 205 -17.55 -14.92 9.78
CA ASN A 205 -18.55 -15.06 10.82
C ASN A 205 -17.85 -15.32 12.16
N HIS A 206 -17.53 -14.24 12.86
CA HIS A 206 -16.87 -14.30 14.16
C HIS A 206 -17.64 -15.14 15.20
N GLU A 207 -18.98 -15.22 15.09
CA GLU A 207 -19.78 -16.08 15.99
C GLU A 207 -19.53 -17.57 15.67
N GLU A 208 -19.51 -17.94 14.40
CA GLU A 208 -19.31 -19.32 13.94
C GLU A 208 -17.86 -19.81 14.08
N GLU A 209 -16.87 -18.94 13.86
CA GLU A 209 -15.44 -19.27 14.09
C GLU A 209 -15.18 -19.51 15.59
N ALA A 210 -15.75 -18.68 16.47
CA ALA A 210 -15.66 -18.86 17.92
C ALA A 210 -16.35 -20.15 18.39
N LEU A 211 -17.49 -20.51 17.78
CA LEU A 211 -18.18 -21.78 18.05
C LEU A 211 -17.35 -22.98 17.57
N SER A 212 -16.77 -22.91 16.37
CA SER A 212 -15.92 -23.98 15.81
C SER A 212 -14.70 -24.24 16.71
N LEU A 213 -14.04 -23.19 17.20
CA LEU A 213 -12.95 -23.32 18.18
C LEU A 213 -13.42 -24.00 19.48
N LEU A 214 -14.63 -23.69 19.94
CA LEU A 214 -15.21 -24.31 21.13
C LEU A 214 -15.51 -25.80 20.88
N GLU A 215 -16.01 -26.17 19.70
CA GLU A 215 -16.28 -27.57 19.33
C GLU A 215 -15.01 -28.41 19.30
N PHE A 216 -13.90 -27.87 18.75
CA PHE A 216 -12.61 -28.57 18.79
C PHE A 216 -12.10 -28.76 20.22
N GLU A 217 -12.26 -27.76 21.09
CA GLU A 217 -11.91 -27.88 22.51
C GLU A 217 -12.78 -28.92 23.23
N GLU A 218 -14.10 -28.93 22.97
CA GLU A 218 -15.04 -29.93 23.51
C GLU A 218 -14.76 -31.34 22.99
N ALA A 219 -14.21 -31.47 21.78
CA ALA A 219 -13.71 -32.72 21.22
C ALA A 219 -12.34 -33.16 21.79
N GLY A 220 -11.77 -32.40 22.73
CA GLY A 220 -10.54 -32.74 23.44
C GLY A 220 -9.25 -32.24 22.78
N ILE A 221 -9.35 -31.37 21.75
CA ILE A 221 -8.19 -30.72 21.13
C ILE A 221 -7.80 -29.51 21.97
N GLU A 222 -6.52 -29.37 22.33
CA GLU A 222 -6.07 -28.21 23.08
C GLU A 222 -6.08 -26.95 22.20
N ILE A 223 -6.92 -25.97 22.55
CA ILE A 223 -7.07 -24.70 21.82
C ILE A 223 -6.42 -23.56 22.60
N LYS A 224 -5.52 -22.83 21.94
CA LYS A 224 -5.07 -21.51 22.40
C LYS A 224 -6.02 -20.45 21.87
N TRP A 225 -6.84 -19.90 22.76
CA TRP A 225 -7.75 -18.80 22.46
C TRP A 225 -6.97 -17.51 22.13
N VAL A 226 -6.72 -17.27 20.83
CA VAL A 226 -6.06 -16.07 20.28
C VAL A 226 -7.07 -15.30 19.43
N GLY A 227 -7.22 -14.00 19.68
CA GLY A 227 -8.20 -13.14 18.98
C GLY A 227 -9.65 -13.30 19.45
N TYR A 228 -9.99 -14.41 20.13
CA TYR A 228 -11.33 -14.70 20.67
C TYR A 228 -11.25 -15.13 22.14
N SER A 229 -12.37 -15.06 22.86
CA SER A 229 -12.48 -15.58 24.23
C SER A 229 -13.43 -16.78 24.33
N ARG A 230 -12.99 -17.82 25.04
CA ARG A 230 -13.81 -18.99 25.39
C ARG A 230 -15.16 -18.60 26.00
N LYS A 231 -15.15 -17.56 26.82
CA LYS A 231 -16.35 -17.03 27.50
C LYS A 231 -17.36 -16.45 26.51
N GLU A 232 -16.90 -15.75 25.48
CA GLU A 232 -17.76 -15.25 24.40
C GLU A 232 -18.30 -16.40 23.55
N ALA A 233 -17.48 -17.37 23.18
CA ALA A 233 -17.92 -18.57 22.45
C ALA A 233 -19.04 -19.31 23.19
N LEU A 234 -18.89 -19.54 24.50
CA LEU A 234 -19.93 -20.16 25.33
C LEU A 234 -21.21 -19.32 25.45
N ARG A 235 -21.12 -17.99 25.41
CA ARG A 235 -22.29 -17.10 25.40
C ARG A 235 -23.04 -17.19 24.07
N ILE A 236 -22.30 -17.22 22.97
CA ILE A 236 -22.84 -17.39 21.62
C ILE A 236 -23.55 -18.75 21.52
N LYS A 237 -22.92 -19.84 21.97
CA LYS A 237 -23.53 -21.19 22.00
C LYS A 237 -24.89 -21.18 22.72
N LYS A 238 -24.94 -20.60 23.93
CA LYS A 238 -26.18 -20.46 24.71
C LYS A 238 -27.25 -19.59 24.03
N LYS A 239 -26.85 -18.58 23.26
CA LYS A 239 -27.78 -17.73 22.49
C LYS A 239 -28.44 -18.55 21.39
N TYR A 240 -27.67 -19.35 20.64
CA TYR A 240 -28.20 -20.23 19.59
C TYR A 240 -29.08 -21.36 20.15
N GLU A 241 -28.64 -22.05 21.22
CA GLU A 241 -29.43 -23.10 21.88
C GLU A 241 -30.82 -22.63 22.36
N ARG A 242 -30.97 -21.35 22.74
CA ARG A 242 -32.26 -20.75 23.14
C ARG A 242 -33.17 -20.38 21.97
N ILE A 243 -32.61 -20.20 20.77
CA ILE A 243 -33.36 -19.83 19.57
C ILE A 243 -33.83 -21.09 18.82
N SER A 244 -33.11 -22.21 18.99
CA SER A 244 -33.37 -23.49 18.35
C SER A 244 -34.28 -24.44 19.15
N GLY A 245 -34.67 -24.07 20.38
CA GLY A 245 -35.58 -24.83 21.25
C GLY A 245 -36.94 -24.15 21.37
#